data_AF-A0A085MYR5-F1
#
_entry.id   AF-A0A085MYR5-F1
#
_cell.length_a   1.000
_cell.length_b   1.000
_cell.length_c   1.000
_cell.angle_alpha   90.00
_cell.angle_beta   90.00
_cell.angle_gamma   90.00
#
_symmetry.space_group_name_H-M   'P 1'
#
loop_
_entity.id
_entity.type
_entity.pdbx_description
1 polymer ?
#
loop_
_entity_poly.entity_id
_entity_poly.type
_entity_poly.pdbx_seq_one_letter_code
_entity_poly.pdbx_strand_id
1 'polypeptide(L)' 'MEKSLDLRLIPEYDGTARQSIAEWLEKVELVCKLRGIDNIADVIPLRLTDGAFAVYLQLADDE' A
#
# COMPACT_ATOMS: atom_id res chain seq x y z
N MET A 1 19.43 1.83 14.82
CA MET A 1 18.45 2.88 14.49
C MET A 1 17.40 2.24 13.63
N GLU A 2 16.26 1.88 14.22
CA GLU A 2 15.15 1.30 13.49
C GLU A 2 14.69 2.34 12.46
N LYS A 3 14.85 2.03 11.17
CA LYS A 3 14.34 2.90 10.11
C LYS A 3 12.84 2.69 10.04
N SER A 4 12.08 3.46 10.83
CA SER A 4 10.62 3.45 10.72
C SER A 4 10.22 3.90 9.31
N LEU A 5 9.33 3.16 8.65
CA LEU A 5 8.73 3.58 7.39
C LEU A 5 7.88 4.83 7.63
N ASP A 6 8.24 5.96 7.01
CA ASP A 6 7.32 7.09 6.92
C ASP A 6 6.27 6.79 5.83
N LEU A 7 5.13 6.26 6.26
CA LEU A 7 4.01 5.88 5.40
C LEU A 7 3.46 7.05 4.57
N ARG A 8 3.69 8.30 4.98
CA ARG A 8 3.26 9.50 4.24
C ARG A 8 3.98 9.67 2.90
N LEU A 9 5.08 8.93 2.69
CA LEU A 9 5.77 8.87 1.39
C LEU A 9 4.94 8.13 0.34
N ILE A 10 4.00 7.28 0.77
CA ILE A 10 3.10 6.51 -0.07
C ILE A 10 1.72 7.19 -0.03
N PRO A 11 1.17 7.62 -1.18
CA PRO A 11 -0.19 8.17 -1.22
C PRO A 11 -1.22 7.10 -0.87
N GLU A 12 -2.39 7.52 -0.39
CA GLU A 12 -3.51 6.59 -0.16
C GLU A 12 -4.13 6.19 -1.49
N TYR A 13 -4.68 4.97 -1.54
CA TYR A 13 -5.43 4.47 -2.69
C TYR A 13 -6.83 4.08 -2.25
N ASP A 14 -7.83 4.75 -2.83
CA ASP A 14 -9.25 4.59 -2.51
C ASP A 14 -9.98 3.60 -3.42
N GLY A 15 -9.32 3.13 -4.49
CA GLY A 15 -9.92 2.25 -5.50
C GLY A 15 -10.66 2.99 -6.61
N THR A 16 -10.59 4.32 -6.67
CA THR A 16 -11.23 5.12 -7.72
C THR A 16 -10.34 5.30 -8.93
N ALA A 17 -10.94 5.55 -10.10
CA ALA A 17 -10.22 5.80 -11.35
C ALA A 17 -9.40 7.12 -11.37
N ARG A 18 -9.40 7.88 -10.27
CA ARG A 18 -8.64 9.14 -10.15
C ARG A 18 -7.13 8.90 -10.07
N GLN A 19 -6.73 7.73 -9.58
CA GLN A 19 -5.34 7.30 -9.49
C GLN A 19 -5.17 5.97 -10.19
N SER A 20 -4.12 5.85 -11.02
CA SER A 20 -3.75 4.56 -11.60
C SER A 20 -3.21 3.64 -10.52
N ILE A 21 -3.78 2.43 -10.41
CA ILE A 21 -3.28 1.40 -9.50
C ILE A 21 -1.83 1.01 -9.81
N ALA A 22 -1.45 1.00 -11.10
CA ALA A 22 -0.10 0.65 -11.52
C ALA A 22 0.93 1.69 -11.05
N GLU A 23 0.62 2.97 -11.22
CA GLU A 23 1.49 4.07 -10.76
C GLU A 23 1.56 4.12 -9.23
N TRP A 24 0.45 3.86 -8.56
CA TRP A 24 0.41 3.76 -7.10
C TRP A 24 1.31 2.63 -6.59
N LEU A 25 1.18 1.43 -7.19
CA LEU A 25 1.96 0.25 -6.80
C LEU A 25 3.46 0.43 -7.10
N GLU A 26 3.83 0.98 -8.25
CA GLU A 26 5.24 1.30 -8.58
C GLU A 26 5.87 2.23 -7.53
N LYS A 27 5.09 3.21 -7.04
CA LYS A 27 5.54 4.10 -5.97
C LYS A 27 5.68 3.38 -4.62
N VAL A 28 4.77 2.48 -4.27
CA VAL A 28 4.88 1.62 -3.07
C VAL A 28 6.17 0.80 -3.15
N GLU A 29 6.40 0.10 -4.26
CA GLU A 29 7.58 -0.73 -4.49
C GLU A 29 8.89 0.07 -4.35
N LEU A 30 8.95 1.25 -4.97
CA LEU A 30 10.11 2.13 -4.89
C LEU A 30 10.39 2.57 -3.45
N VAL A 31 9.36 2.99 -2.70
CA VAL A 31 9.52 3.41 -1.31
C VAL A 31 9.98 2.24 -0.43
N CYS A 32 9.37 1.06 -0.57
CA CYS A 32 9.76 -0.14 0.17
C CYS A 32 11.23 -0.49 -0.09
N LYS A 33 11.67 -0.48 -1.35
CA LYS A 33 13.07 -0.71 -1.74
C LYS A 33 14.03 0.29 -1.11
N LEU A 34 13.69 1.58 -1.12
CA LEU A 34 14.54 2.64 -0.53
C LEU A 34 14.61 2.56 1.00
N ARG A 35 13.63 1.93 1.64
CA ARG A 35 13.54 1.77 3.09
C ARG A 35 14.02 0.41 3.59
N GLY A 36 14.32 -0.52 2.69
CA GLY A 36 14.75 -1.88 3.03
C GLY A 36 13.60 -2.73 3.58
N ILE A 37 12.42 -2.59 2.98
CA ILE A 37 11.24 -3.39 3.32
C ILE A 37 11.08 -4.46 2.26
N ASP A 38 11.21 -5.71 2.69
CA ASP A 38 11.17 -6.87 1.79
C ASP A 38 9.74 -7.35 1.54
N ASN A 39 8.86 -7.25 2.54
CA ASN A 39 7.46 -7.66 2.42
C ASN A 39 6.55 -6.47 2.09
N ILE A 40 6.31 -6.24 0.80
CA ILE A 40 5.43 -5.17 0.32
C ILE A 40 3.96 -5.44 0.70
N ALA A 41 3.57 -6.71 0.85
CA ALA A 41 2.20 -7.08 1.21
C ALA A 41 1.79 -6.54 2.59
N ASP A 42 2.73 -6.32 3.50
CA ASP A 42 2.47 -5.72 4.82
C ASP A 42 2.25 -4.20 4.74
N VAL A 43 2.70 -3.56 3.64
CA VAL A 43 2.63 -2.09 3.46
C VAL A 43 1.38 -1.68 2.69
N ILE A 44 0.98 -2.46 1.69
CA ILE A 44 -0.20 -2.21 0.85
C ILE A 44 -1.44 -1.85 1.70
N PRO A 45 -1.90 -2.69 2.66
CA PRO A 45 -3.13 -2.43 3.40
C PRO A 45 -3.09 -1.17 4.26
N LEU A 46 -1.90 -0.74 4.70
CA LEU A 46 -1.73 0.48 5.51
C LEU A 46 -2.06 1.76 4.74
N ARG A 47 -2.08 1.68 3.40
CA ARG A 47 -2.31 2.82 2.50
C ARG A 47 -3.53 2.63 1.62
N LEU A 48 -4.30 1.55 1.79
CA LEU A 48 -5.62 1.44 1.21
C LEU A 48 -6.62 2.24 2.05
N THR A 49 -7.59 2.88 1.41
CA THR A 49 -8.71 3.54 2.07
C THR A 49 -10.02 3.20 1.36
N ASP A 50 -11.15 3.54 1.98
CA ASP A 50 -12.50 3.42 1.43
C ASP A 50 -12.76 2.07 0.75
N GLY A 51 -13.21 2.09 -0.51
CA GLY A 51 -13.60 0.89 -1.26
C GLY A 51 -12.45 -0.09 -1.46
N ALA A 52 -11.22 0.39 -1.67
CA ALA A 52 -10.07 -0.49 -1.82
C ALA A 52 -9.74 -1.25 -0.53
N PHE A 53 -9.82 -0.59 0.63
CA PHE A 53 -9.59 -1.26 1.92
C PHE A 53 -10.72 -2.25 2.23
N ALA A 54 -11.97 -1.91 1.93
CA ALA A 54 -13.10 -2.82 2.11
C ALA A 54 -13.00 -4.10 1.26
N VAL A 55 -12.48 -4.01 0.04
CA VAL A 55 -12.21 -5.18 -0.81
C VAL A 55 -11.05 -6.01 -0.25
N TYR A 56 -9.98 -5.37 0.22
CA TYR A 56 -8.84 -6.08 0.82
C TYR A 56 -9.26 -6.93 2.03
N LEU A 57 -10.13 -6.40 2.89
CA LEU A 57 -10.64 -7.16 4.06
C LEU A 57 -11.44 -8.40 3.66
N GLN A 58 -12.23 -8.33 2.58
CA GLN A 58 -12.98 -9.49 2.09
C GLN A 58 -12.06 -10.62 1.60
N LEU A 59 -10.87 -10.28 1.08
CA LEU A 59 -9.88 -11.28 0.65
C LEU A 59 -9.16 -11.94 1.82
N ALA A 60 -9.03 -11.25 2.95
CA ALA A 60 -8.41 -11.80 4.15
C ALA A 60 -9.33 -12.77 4.92
N ASP A 61 -10.64 -12.69 4.68
CA ASP A 61 -11.65 -13.58 5.27
C ASP A 61 -11.81 -14.91 4.49
N ASP A 62 -11.18 -15.05 3.32
CA ASP A 62 -11.25 -16.24 2.44
C ASP A 62 -10.12 -17.29 2.71
N GLU A 63 -9.41 -17.21 3.85
CA GLU A 63 -8.46 -18.22 4.35
C GLU A 63 -8.97 -18.98 5.59
#